data_AF-A0AAP2L188-F1
#
_entry.id   AF-A0AAP2L188-F1
#
_cell.length_a   1.000
_cell.length_b   1.000
_cell.length_c   1.000
_cell.angle_alpha   90.00
_cell.angle_beta   90.00
_cell.angle_gamma   90.00
#
_symmetry.space_group_name_H-M   'P 1'
#
loop_
_entity.id
_entity.type
_entity.pdbx_description
1 polymer ?
#
loop_
_entity_poly.entity_id
_entity_poly.type
_entity_poly.pdbx_seq_one_letter_code
_entity_poly.pdbx_strand_id
1 'polypeptide(L)'
;MFQRLFSRPAAPPIAAGYQAPRSGEALLATPRRQQMVKLIWDTTSLTESVFDAYLLAPIRRYAELVQLLPASESHHHAYAGGMLDHALETACYGLKLRQRHLLPPGAKAEDQSSAGELWSAAIIYGALMHDAAKVLVDIEIHLDDGTEWRLWHGAIPRPYRVRYRPGRDYHLHGVINPLLCEQVLGPRALDWLMTQPQLFALLMYTISGHTERGGIIAELVHQADRASVAKALGGDPIQALAAPSESIQRKLADGLRYLVREQFKINQKGGVGWLTDDALWLVSPRAVNELKTHLYSQGIKSIPADLNRLYGELQAHGLIEEVGEGKSVWKIEIQDGDWQQVFNMIKVSPTLVWGVEGRPASFTGTVTVQGASADESSNVQAPDDNLESNIQLSQEKVGGEDHSGMAASGKLDEDIMSLFPEKMDEGDTKTRTTTHSENDHGFSSNMLDSMENAEADKGAGPPLEEVGEYKEDPSQDACYGVQFWKWLKTGLADHSILINDTQAPVHVVDGTYFLVSPGIFKSFSRLVLDDESQWKFVQKRFQKLGVHVRTQGKNIHTVIVEGPKKSRELQGYLIKDPKCLGQKVPADNWALALKKKEEG
;
A
#
# COMPACT_ATOMS: atom_id res chain seq x y z
N MET A 1 52.61 -30.30 10.94
CA MET A 1 51.28 -29.75 11.29
C MET A 1 51.44 -28.26 11.54
N PHE A 2 51.26 -27.39 10.53
CA PHE A 2 51.05 -25.95 10.68
C PHE A 2 50.49 -25.40 9.35
N GLN A 3 49.17 -25.48 9.16
CA GLN A 3 48.49 -24.71 8.13
C GLN A 3 48.24 -23.30 8.67
N ARG A 4 48.83 -22.30 8.01
CA ARG A 4 48.58 -20.88 8.28
C ARG A 4 47.11 -20.57 7.98
N LEU A 5 46.39 -20.12 9.00
CA LEU A 5 45.09 -19.46 8.89
C LEU A 5 45.31 -18.15 8.12
N PHE A 6 45.05 -18.15 6.82
CA PHE A 6 44.87 -16.92 6.08
C PHE A 6 43.50 -16.36 6.45
N SER A 7 43.48 -15.40 7.38
CA SER A 7 42.32 -14.55 7.62
C SER A 7 41.92 -13.89 6.31
N ARG A 8 40.70 -14.17 5.86
CA ARG A 8 40.08 -13.55 4.69
C ARG A 8 40.10 -12.03 4.90
N PRO A 9 40.64 -11.22 3.96
CA PRO A 9 40.62 -9.77 4.12
C PRO A 9 39.18 -9.29 4.26
N ALA A 10 38.92 -8.44 5.26
CA ALA A 10 37.61 -7.83 5.46
C ALA A 10 37.18 -7.11 4.18
N ALA A 11 35.94 -7.33 3.74
CA ALA A 11 35.39 -6.64 2.58
C ALA A 11 35.48 -5.12 2.81
N PRO A 12 35.84 -4.33 1.78
CA PRO A 12 35.92 -2.89 1.91
C PRO A 12 34.57 -2.33 2.39
N PRO A 13 34.58 -1.27 3.21
CA PRO A 13 33.36 -0.66 3.72
C PRO A 13 32.48 -0.18 2.56
N ILE A 14 31.20 -0.56 2.59
CA ILE A 14 30.21 -0.17 1.57
C ILE A 14 29.98 1.34 1.68
N ALA A 15 30.06 2.04 0.56
CA ALA A 15 29.80 3.48 0.49
C ALA A 15 28.36 3.82 0.92
N ALA A 16 28.16 5.01 1.49
CA ALA A 16 26.84 5.47 1.92
C ALA A 16 25.84 5.43 0.75
N GLY A 17 24.65 4.84 0.97
CA GLY A 17 23.60 4.69 -0.04
C GLY A 17 23.71 3.45 -0.93
N TYR A 18 24.75 2.63 -0.78
CA TYR A 18 24.89 1.34 -1.48
C TYR A 18 24.54 0.16 -0.58
N GLN A 19 24.07 -0.92 -1.20
CA GLN A 19 23.67 -2.16 -0.57
C GLN A 19 24.49 -3.31 -1.14
N ALA A 20 25.01 -4.20 -0.29
CA ALA A 20 25.72 -5.39 -0.76
C ALA A 20 24.72 -6.44 -1.28
N PRO A 21 25.03 -7.12 -2.40
CA PRO A 21 24.26 -8.26 -2.87
C PRO A 21 24.32 -9.41 -1.87
N ARG A 22 23.23 -10.14 -1.73
CA ARG A 22 23.05 -11.23 -0.77
C ARG A 22 22.49 -12.46 -1.47
N SER A 23 22.80 -13.65 -0.93
CA SER A 23 22.15 -14.88 -1.36
C SER A 23 20.69 -14.91 -0.91
N GLY A 24 19.88 -15.75 -1.56
CA GLY A 24 18.47 -15.90 -1.24
C GLY A 24 18.28 -16.42 0.18
N GLU A 25 19.16 -17.33 0.61
CA GLU A 25 19.21 -17.81 1.99
C GLU A 25 19.45 -16.67 2.99
N ALA A 26 20.44 -15.81 2.74
CA ALA A 26 20.73 -14.68 3.63
C ALA A 26 19.60 -13.65 3.64
N LEU A 27 18.91 -13.45 2.51
CA LEU A 27 17.75 -12.56 2.41
C LEU A 27 16.55 -13.12 3.16
N LEU A 28 16.34 -14.43 3.14
CA LEU A 28 15.25 -15.09 3.85
C LEU A 28 15.53 -15.29 5.35
N ALA A 29 16.77 -15.13 5.81
CA ALA A 29 17.18 -15.46 7.19
C ALA A 29 16.56 -14.56 8.29
N THR A 30 15.90 -13.46 7.94
CA THR A 30 15.23 -12.61 8.95
C THR A 30 14.10 -13.39 9.64
N PRO A 31 13.84 -13.20 10.96
CA PRO A 31 12.80 -13.93 11.67
C PRO A 31 11.42 -13.86 10.99
N ARG A 32 11.01 -12.67 10.52
CA ARG A 32 9.73 -12.46 9.82
C ARG A 32 9.63 -13.30 8.53
N ARG A 33 10.68 -13.30 7.70
CA ARG A 33 10.69 -14.09 6.44
C ARG A 33 10.73 -15.60 6.71
N GLN A 34 11.45 -16.03 7.74
CA GLN A 34 11.44 -17.44 8.16
C GLN A 34 10.05 -17.87 8.64
N GLN A 35 9.32 -17.02 9.35
CA GLN A 35 7.93 -17.29 9.74
C GLN A 35 7.01 -17.42 8.51
N MET A 36 7.15 -16.55 7.50
CA MET A 36 6.37 -16.65 6.26
C MET A 36 6.69 -17.91 5.47
N VAL A 37 7.97 -18.25 5.31
CA VAL A 37 8.39 -19.49 4.65
C VAL A 37 7.87 -20.71 5.42
N LYS A 38 7.94 -20.69 6.75
CA LYS A 38 7.37 -21.74 7.60
C LYS A 38 5.86 -21.85 7.43
N LEU A 39 5.14 -20.74 7.31
CA LEU A 39 3.71 -20.76 7.05
C LEU A 39 3.37 -21.37 5.69
N ILE A 40 4.15 -21.05 4.64
CA ILE A 40 4.01 -21.69 3.32
C ILE A 40 4.24 -23.19 3.47
N TRP A 41 5.26 -23.61 4.23
CA TRP A 41 5.49 -25.03 4.56
C TRP A 41 4.29 -25.66 5.27
N ASP A 42 3.84 -25.09 6.39
CA ASP A 42 2.76 -25.61 7.24
C ASP A 42 1.39 -25.67 6.50
N THR A 43 1.21 -24.89 5.45
CA THR A 43 -0.03 -24.85 4.63
C THR A 43 0.02 -25.76 3.40
N THR A 44 1.15 -26.42 3.15
CA THR A 44 1.33 -27.41 2.08
C THR A 44 1.53 -28.79 2.69
N SER A 45 1.10 -29.84 1.99
CA SER A 45 1.29 -31.24 2.45
C SER A 45 2.48 -31.94 1.77
N LEU A 46 3.48 -31.16 1.34
CA LEU A 46 4.69 -31.65 0.67
C LEU A 46 5.68 -32.27 1.67
N THR A 47 6.47 -33.24 1.20
CA THR A 47 7.64 -33.68 1.95
C THR A 47 8.75 -32.61 1.90
N GLU A 48 9.66 -32.61 2.87
CA GLU A 48 10.71 -31.59 2.99
C GLU A 48 11.55 -31.48 1.72
N SER A 49 11.96 -32.62 1.15
CA SER A 49 12.75 -32.66 -0.08
C SER A 49 12.00 -32.10 -1.30
N VAL A 50 10.68 -32.30 -1.37
CA VAL A 50 9.84 -31.76 -2.45
C VAL A 50 9.59 -30.28 -2.23
N PHE A 51 9.27 -29.84 -1.02
CA PHE A 51 9.14 -28.42 -0.71
C PHE A 51 10.43 -27.65 -1.02
N ASP A 52 11.58 -28.18 -0.62
CA ASP A 52 12.88 -27.56 -0.87
C ASP A 52 13.15 -27.37 -2.36
N ALA A 53 12.87 -28.42 -3.15
CA ALA A 53 13.14 -28.42 -4.57
C ALA A 53 12.13 -27.58 -5.38
N TYR A 54 10.85 -27.59 -5.00
CA TYR A 54 9.77 -27.02 -5.80
C TYR A 54 9.26 -25.68 -5.27
N LEU A 55 9.33 -25.38 -3.98
CA LEU A 55 8.83 -24.11 -3.42
C LEU A 55 9.96 -23.23 -2.88
N LEU A 56 10.81 -23.75 -1.99
CA LEU A 56 11.87 -22.96 -1.37
C LEU A 56 12.95 -22.54 -2.37
N ALA A 57 13.32 -23.40 -3.32
CA ALA A 57 14.29 -23.06 -4.35
C ALA A 57 13.82 -21.91 -5.27
N PRO A 58 12.57 -21.90 -5.79
CA PRO A 58 12.03 -20.71 -6.45
C PRO A 58 11.98 -19.46 -5.57
N ILE A 59 11.56 -19.58 -4.31
CA ILE A 59 11.53 -18.45 -3.37
C ILE A 59 12.94 -17.87 -3.17
N ARG A 60 13.96 -18.72 -3.04
CA ARG A 60 15.37 -18.29 -2.93
C ARG A 60 15.85 -17.58 -4.19
N ARG A 61 15.55 -18.11 -5.39
CA ARG A 61 15.92 -17.46 -6.66
C ARG A 61 15.18 -16.14 -6.86
N TYR A 62 13.91 -16.07 -6.48
CA TYR A 62 13.15 -14.82 -6.46
C TYR A 62 13.80 -13.80 -5.52
N ALA A 63 14.14 -14.20 -4.29
CA ALA A 63 14.84 -13.33 -3.34
C ALA A 63 16.18 -12.82 -3.90
N GLU A 64 16.97 -13.68 -4.56
CA GLU A 64 18.22 -13.26 -5.21
C GLU A 64 18.01 -12.32 -6.39
N LEU A 65 16.90 -12.47 -7.12
CA LEU A 65 16.55 -11.59 -8.22
C LEU A 65 16.15 -10.19 -7.71
N VAL A 66 15.28 -10.12 -6.71
CA VAL A 66 14.71 -8.85 -6.21
C VAL A 66 15.51 -8.22 -5.07
N GLN A 67 16.50 -8.93 -4.52
CA GLN A 67 17.39 -8.46 -3.45
C GLN A 67 16.67 -7.62 -2.37
N LEU A 68 17.06 -6.35 -2.22
CA LEU A 68 16.49 -5.39 -1.30
C LEU A 68 15.69 -4.29 -2.04
N LEU A 69 15.11 -4.62 -3.19
CA LEU A 69 14.24 -3.70 -3.92
C LEU A 69 12.99 -3.34 -3.12
N PRO A 70 12.54 -2.07 -3.19
CA PRO A 70 11.21 -1.69 -2.73
C PRO A 70 10.14 -2.22 -3.69
N ALA A 71 8.94 -2.51 -3.18
CA ALA A 71 7.82 -2.90 -4.04
C ALA A 71 7.11 -1.67 -4.67
N SER A 72 7.22 -0.50 -4.03
CA SER A 72 6.63 0.77 -4.50
C SER A 72 7.53 1.99 -4.22
N GLU A 73 7.30 3.12 -4.91
CA GLU A 73 8.13 4.33 -4.74
C GLU A 73 7.84 5.12 -3.46
N SER A 74 6.56 5.17 -3.08
CA SER A 74 6.05 6.11 -2.07
C SER A 74 4.86 5.54 -1.29
N HIS A 75 4.64 4.23 -1.38
CA HIS A 75 3.48 3.55 -0.81
C HIS A 75 3.93 2.34 0.04
N HIS A 76 3.05 1.34 0.21
CA HIS A 76 3.34 0.13 0.97
C HIS A 76 4.55 -0.59 0.40
N HIS A 77 5.38 -1.13 1.29
CA HIS A 77 6.63 -1.78 0.92
C HIS A 77 7.64 -0.88 0.18
N ALA A 78 7.55 0.45 0.32
CA ALA A 78 8.56 1.41 -0.17
C ALA A 78 9.83 1.46 0.70
N TYR A 79 10.26 0.31 1.21
CA TYR A 79 11.48 0.15 2.01
C TYR A 79 12.38 -0.93 1.41
N ALA A 80 13.65 -0.95 1.85
CA ALA A 80 14.63 -1.91 1.36
C ALA A 80 14.20 -3.36 1.67
N GLY A 81 13.98 -4.16 0.62
CA GLY A 81 13.49 -5.54 0.71
C GLY A 81 11.97 -5.67 0.78
N GLY A 82 11.23 -4.58 0.59
CA GLY A 82 9.78 -4.59 0.55
C GLY A 82 9.20 -5.47 -0.56
N MET A 83 9.89 -5.60 -1.70
CA MET A 83 9.44 -6.47 -2.80
C MET A 83 9.40 -7.95 -2.40
N LEU A 84 10.42 -8.43 -1.69
CA LEU A 84 10.45 -9.80 -1.19
C LEU A 84 9.39 -10.03 -0.11
N ASP A 85 9.22 -9.08 0.81
CA ASP A 85 8.23 -9.18 1.87
C ASP A 85 6.82 -9.23 1.31
N HIS A 86 6.52 -8.33 0.36
CA HIS A 86 5.24 -8.29 -0.33
C HIS A 86 4.92 -9.63 -1.03
N ALA A 87 5.86 -10.18 -1.80
CA ALA A 87 5.65 -11.44 -2.51
C ALA A 87 5.38 -12.62 -1.56
N LEU A 88 6.11 -12.68 -0.43
CA LEU A 88 5.90 -13.72 0.58
C LEU A 88 4.54 -13.55 1.29
N GLU A 89 4.15 -12.34 1.64
CA GLU A 89 2.83 -12.06 2.23
C GLU A 89 1.70 -12.43 1.28
N THR A 90 1.81 -12.05 0.00
CA THR A 90 0.86 -12.41 -1.05
C THR A 90 0.77 -13.93 -1.23
N ALA A 91 1.90 -14.66 -1.17
CA ALA A 91 1.88 -16.12 -1.22
C ALA A 91 1.15 -16.73 -0.02
N CYS A 92 1.42 -16.25 1.20
CA CYS A 92 0.75 -16.70 2.42
C CYS A 92 -0.77 -16.46 2.37
N TYR A 93 -1.20 -15.27 1.95
CA TYR A 93 -2.63 -14.96 1.79
C TYR A 93 -3.28 -15.80 0.69
N GLY A 94 -2.59 -16.00 -0.43
CA GLY A 94 -3.09 -16.84 -1.54
C GLY A 94 -3.34 -18.29 -1.09
N LEU A 95 -2.42 -18.88 -0.32
CA LEU A 95 -2.60 -20.23 0.21
C LEU A 95 -3.75 -20.33 1.23
N LYS A 96 -3.99 -19.29 2.01
CA LYS A 96 -5.15 -19.24 2.90
C LYS A 96 -6.46 -19.15 2.17
N LEU A 97 -6.54 -18.27 1.18
CA LEU A 97 -7.71 -18.16 0.33
C LEU A 97 -7.98 -19.50 -0.35
N ARG A 98 -6.94 -20.15 -0.88
CA ARG A 98 -7.02 -21.49 -1.49
C ARG A 98 -7.72 -22.51 -0.59
N GLN A 99 -7.50 -22.50 0.73
CA GLN A 99 -8.15 -23.47 1.65
C GLN A 99 -9.68 -23.40 1.64
N ARG A 100 -10.26 -22.28 1.19
CA ARG A 100 -11.72 -22.10 1.02
C ARG A 100 -12.24 -22.64 -0.33
N HIS A 101 -11.35 -23.05 -1.22
CA HIS A 101 -11.69 -23.52 -2.57
C HIS A 101 -11.33 -24.99 -2.77
N LEU A 102 -12.23 -25.73 -3.40
CA LEU A 102 -11.94 -27.06 -3.93
C LEU A 102 -11.33 -26.90 -5.33
N LEU A 103 -10.01 -27.08 -5.43
CA LEU A 103 -9.25 -26.94 -6.66
C LEU A 103 -8.70 -28.30 -7.12
N PRO A 104 -8.78 -28.65 -8.41
CA PRO A 104 -9.36 -27.89 -9.53
C PRO A 104 -10.90 -27.73 -9.45
N PRO A 105 -11.47 -26.62 -9.96
CA PRO A 105 -12.93 -26.44 -10.02
C PRO A 105 -13.62 -27.54 -10.83
N GLY A 106 -14.69 -28.13 -10.30
CA GLY A 106 -15.50 -29.12 -11.01
C GLY A 106 -14.86 -30.52 -11.16
N ALA A 107 -13.63 -30.72 -10.67
CA ALA A 107 -12.98 -32.03 -10.64
C ALA A 107 -13.55 -32.91 -9.50
N LYS A 108 -13.35 -34.23 -9.59
CA LYS A 108 -13.74 -35.15 -8.51
C LYS A 108 -12.86 -34.93 -7.28
N ALA A 109 -13.36 -35.26 -6.09
CA ALA A 109 -12.62 -35.09 -4.84
C ALA A 109 -11.25 -35.79 -4.83
N GLU A 110 -11.13 -36.95 -5.49
CA GLU A 110 -9.87 -37.69 -5.66
C GLU A 110 -8.86 -36.92 -6.53
N ASP A 111 -9.34 -36.32 -7.63
CA ASP A 111 -8.53 -35.48 -8.53
C ASP A 111 -8.12 -34.18 -7.83
N GLN A 112 -9.01 -33.59 -7.03
CA GLN A 112 -8.73 -32.39 -6.23
C GLN A 112 -7.69 -32.65 -5.14
N SER A 113 -7.78 -33.80 -4.47
CA SER A 113 -6.79 -34.22 -3.47
C SER A 113 -5.42 -34.46 -4.11
N SER A 114 -5.37 -35.17 -5.24
CA SER A 114 -4.10 -35.50 -5.92
C SER A 114 -3.44 -34.32 -6.64
N ALA A 115 -4.22 -33.38 -7.17
CA ALA A 115 -3.72 -32.17 -7.83
C ALA A 115 -3.48 -31.00 -6.88
N GLY A 116 -3.97 -31.09 -5.63
CA GLY A 116 -4.07 -29.96 -4.72
C GLY A 116 -2.77 -29.19 -4.56
N GLU A 117 -1.66 -29.89 -4.34
CA GLU A 117 -0.35 -29.26 -4.09
C GLU A 117 0.22 -28.57 -5.33
N LEU A 118 -0.08 -29.06 -6.53
CA LEU A 118 0.33 -28.38 -7.77
C LEU A 118 -0.41 -27.04 -7.92
N TRP A 119 -1.68 -26.97 -7.50
CA TRP A 119 -2.44 -25.73 -7.47
C TRP A 119 -1.97 -24.78 -6.37
N SER A 120 -1.57 -25.29 -5.19
CA SER A 120 -0.87 -24.49 -4.17
C SER A 120 0.38 -23.84 -4.74
N ALA A 121 1.21 -24.64 -5.41
CA ALA A 121 2.43 -24.18 -6.04
C ALA A 121 2.16 -23.11 -7.10
N ALA A 122 1.15 -23.29 -7.95
CA ALA A 122 0.76 -22.29 -8.95
C ALA A 122 0.37 -20.95 -8.31
N ILE A 123 -0.35 -20.94 -7.18
CA ILE A 123 -0.71 -19.70 -6.47
C ILE A 123 0.54 -19.02 -5.89
N ILE A 124 1.45 -19.80 -5.28
CA ILE A 124 2.74 -19.27 -4.77
C ILE A 124 3.55 -18.68 -5.92
N TYR A 125 3.67 -19.38 -7.04
CA TYR A 125 4.39 -18.88 -8.21
C TYR A 125 3.74 -17.63 -8.79
N GLY A 126 2.41 -17.56 -8.85
CA GLY A 126 1.68 -16.36 -9.25
C GLY A 126 2.00 -15.19 -8.33
N ALA A 127 1.98 -15.39 -7.01
CA ALA A 127 2.33 -14.38 -6.02
C ALA A 127 3.78 -13.89 -6.15
N LEU A 128 4.75 -14.78 -6.36
CA LEU A 128 6.14 -14.39 -6.61
C LEU A 128 6.27 -13.59 -7.91
N MET A 129 5.61 -14.05 -8.98
CA MET A 129 5.88 -13.59 -10.33
C MET A 129 5.07 -12.37 -10.77
N HIS A 130 3.92 -12.05 -10.14
CA HIS A 130 3.01 -11.01 -10.63
C HIS A 130 3.67 -9.62 -10.78
N ASP A 131 4.72 -9.35 -10.00
CA ASP A 131 5.47 -8.09 -9.99
C ASP A 131 6.96 -8.27 -10.28
N ALA A 132 7.43 -9.49 -10.59
CA ALA A 132 8.85 -9.81 -10.66
C ALA A 132 9.62 -8.91 -11.65
N ALA A 133 9.01 -8.58 -12.79
CA ALA A 133 9.64 -7.80 -13.83
C ALA A 133 9.81 -6.31 -13.54
N LYS A 134 9.32 -5.82 -12.39
CA LYS A 134 9.68 -4.47 -11.89
C LYS A 134 11.20 -4.30 -11.78
N VAL A 135 11.94 -5.37 -11.47
CA VAL A 135 13.41 -5.38 -11.47
C VAL A 135 14.03 -4.98 -12.82
N LEU A 136 13.31 -5.22 -13.92
CA LEU A 136 13.82 -5.01 -15.27
C LEU A 136 13.39 -3.66 -15.85
N VAL A 137 12.11 -3.31 -15.71
CA VAL A 137 11.50 -2.17 -16.43
C VAL A 137 11.06 -1.02 -15.53
N ASP A 138 10.85 -1.26 -14.24
CA ASP A 138 10.42 -0.18 -13.32
C ASP A 138 11.60 0.42 -12.56
N ILE A 139 12.63 -0.38 -12.30
CA ILE A 139 13.76 -0.01 -11.44
C ILE A 139 15.07 -0.01 -12.24
N GLU A 140 15.88 1.02 -12.01
CA GLU A 140 17.27 1.09 -12.42
C GLU A 140 18.16 0.66 -11.26
N ILE A 141 19.09 -0.25 -11.54
CA ILE A 141 20.07 -0.74 -10.57
C ILE A 141 21.43 -0.24 -11.03
N HIS A 142 22.10 0.53 -10.18
CA HIS A 142 23.43 1.09 -10.47
C HIS A 142 24.46 0.50 -9.51
N LEU A 143 25.56 0.00 -10.06
CA LEU A 143 26.69 -0.51 -9.29
C LEU A 143 27.52 0.63 -8.69
N ASP A 144 28.39 0.27 -7.75
CA ASP A 144 29.34 1.18 -7.08
C ASP A 144 30.39 1.80 -8.01
N ASP A 145 30.60 1.23 -9.20
CA ASP A 145 31.42 1.81 -10.27
C ASP A 145 30.63 2.74 -11.23
N GLY A 146 29.33 2.93 -10.98
CA GLY A 146 28.45 3.79 -11.78
C GLY A 146 27.78 3.08 -12.97
N THR A 147 28.12 1.82 -13.25
CA THR A 147 27.51 1.05 -14.34
C THR A 147 26.06 0.69 -14.03
N GLU A 148 25.15 0.80 -15.01
CA GLU A 148 23.79 0.25 -14.88
C GLU A 148 23.85 -1.28 -15.02
N TRP A 149 23.30 -1.99 -14.04
CA TRP A 149 23.09 -3.42 -14.10
C TRP A 149 21.77 -3.74 -14.80
N ARG A 150 21.77 -4.85 -15.55
CA ARG A 150 20.60 -5.40 -16.23
C ARG A 150 20.56 -6.91 -15.98
N LEU A 151 19.37 -7.48 -16.06
CA LEU A 151 19.13 -8.90 -15.81
C LEU A 151 20.09 -9.84 -16.59
N TRP A 152 20.33 -9.56 -17.87
CA TRP A 152 21.20 -10.39 -18.73
C TRP A 152 22.69 -10.27 -18.39
N HIS A 153 23.08 -9.46 -17.41
CA HIS A 153 24.43 -9.46 -16.83
C HIS A 153 24.58 -10.51 -15.72
N GLY A 154 23.55 -11.31 -15.43
CA GLY A 154 23.55 -12.31 -14.37
C GLY A 154 23.32 -11.69 -12.99
N ALA A 155 23.61 -12.43 -11.92
CA ALA A 155 23.41 -11.95 -10.55
C ALA A 155 24.17 -10.63 -10.28
N ILE A 156 23.61 -9.76 -9.42
CA ILE A 156 24.22 -8.46 -9.09
C ILE A 156 25.61 -8.71 -8.46
N PRO A 157 26.71 -8.30 -9.11
CA PRO A 157 28.05 -8.77 -8.74
C PRO A 157 28.70 -7.95 -7.61
N ARG A 158 28.18 -6.76 -7.34
CA ARG A 158 28.83 -5.72 -6.53
C ARG A 158 27.80 -4.88 -5.76
N PRO A 159 28.22 -4.09 -4.75
CA PRO A 159 27.32 -3.16 -4.09
C PRO A 159 26.57 -2.29 -5.08
N TYR A 160 25.28 -2.12 -4.85
CA TYR A 160 24.37 -1.48 -5.78
C TYR A 160 23.46 -0.48 -5.05
N ARG A 161 22.88 0.43 -5.82
CA ARG A 161 21.80 1.32 -5.39
C ARG A 161 20.70 1.29 -6.43
N VAL A 162 19.50 1.70 -6.03
CA VAL A 162 18.32 1.56 -6.89
C VAL A 162 17.55 2.86 -6.95
N ARG A 163 16.91 3.10 -8.09
CA ARG A 163 16.03 4.23 -8.33
C ARG A 163 14.97 3.81 -9.33
N TYR A 164 13.75 4.30 -9.17
CA TYR A 164 12.72 4.06 -10.18
C TYR A 164 12.98 4.84 -11.48
N ARG A 165 12.58 4.24 -12.60
CA ARG A 165 12.65 4.87 -13.93
C ARG A 165 11.58 5.95 -14.04
N PRO A 166 11.95 7.20 -14.40
CA PRO A 166 10.96 8.23 -14.68
C PRO A 166 10.20 7.90 -15.97
N GLY A 167 8.87 8.14 -15.99
CA GLY A 167 8.03 7.91 -17.18
C GLY A 167 7.89 6.44 -17.60
N ARG A 168 8.06 5.50 -16.66
CA ARG A 168 7.90 4.07 -16.94
C ARG A 168 6.47 3.71 -17.34
N ASP A 169 6.35 2.72 -18.22
CA ASP A 169 5.07 2.10 -18.54
C ASP A 169 4.70 1.11 -17.42
N TYR A 170 3.72 1.49 -16.61
CA TYR A 170 3.24 0.70 -15.48
C TYR A 170 2.57 -0.62 -15.89
N HIS A 171 2.21 -0.82 -17.15
CA HIS A 171 1.65 -2.09 -17.62
C HIS A 171 2.74 -3.06 -18.10
N LEU A 172 3.91 -2.53 -18.44
CA LEU A 172 4.95 -3.31 -19.10
C LEU A 172 5.43 -4.46 -18.22
N HIS A 173 5.67 -4.24 -16.92
CA HIS A 173 6.15 -5.30 -16.03
C HIS A 173 5.19 -6.49 -15.99
N GLY A 174 3.88 -6.24 -15.96
CA GLY A 174 2.86 -7.28 -16.02
C GLY A 174 3.03 -8.16 -17.27
N VAL A 175 3.21 -7.55 -18.44
CA VAL A 175 3.34 -8.26 -19.72
C VAL A 175 4.63 -9.09 -19.81
N ILE A 176 5.74 -8.60 -19.24
CA ILE A 176 7.06 -9.20 -19.43
C ILE A 176 7.52 -10.14 -18.32
N ASN A 177 6.75 -10.31 -17.24
CA ASN A 177 7.02 -11.30 -16.20
C ASN A 177 7.34 -12.71 -16.73
N PRO A 178 6.69 -13.23 -17.81
CA PRO A 178 7.02 -14.55 -18.37
C PRO A 178 8.50 -14.74 -18.77
N LEU A 179 9.22 -13.66 -19.08
CA LEU A 179 10.66 -13.73 -19.40
C LEU A 179 11.50 -14.22 -18.20
N LEU A 180 10.98 -14.05 -16.99
CA LEU A 180 11.66 -14.39 -15.73
C LEU A 180 11.26 -15.77 -15.20
N CYS A 181 10.27 -16.44 -15.80
CA CYS A 181 9.72 -17.69 -15.27
C CYS A 181 10.77 -18.79 -15.14
N GLU A 182 11.63 -19.01 -16.14
CA GLU A 182 12.66 -20.05 -16.06
C GLU A 182 13.70 -19.72 -14.98
N GLN A 183 14.17 -18.47 -14.93
CA GLN A 183 15.16 -18.02 -13.96
C GLN A 183 14.64 -18.12 -12.51
N VAL A 184 13.36 -17.81 -12.27
CA VAL A 184 12.77 -17.85 -10.93
C VAL A 184 12.24 -19.25 -10.59
N LEU A 185 11.37 -19.84 -11.41
CA LEU A 185 10.71 -21.11 -11.11
C LEU A 185 11.60 -22.33 -11.38
N GLY A 186 12.49 -22.24 -12.36
CA GLY A 186 13.38 -23.33 -12.76
C GLY A 186 12.68 -24.47 -13.51
N PRO A 187 13.45 -25.32 -14.21
CA PRO A 187 12.90 -26.34 -15.10
C PRO A 187 12.03 -27.36 -14.38
N ARG A 188 12.42 -27.81 -13.17
CA ARG A 188 11.66 -28.81 -12.41
C ARG A 188 10.23 -28.34 -12.08
N ALA A 189 10.08 -27.10 -11.65
CA ALA A 189 8.76 -26.54 -11.32
C ALA A 189 7.90 -26.37 -12.57
N LEU A 190 8.51 -25.93 -13.69
CA LEU A 190 7.84 -25.81 -14.98
C LEU A 190 7.41 -27.18 -15.53
N ASP A 191 8.26 -28.21 -15.44
CA ASP A 191 7.92 -29.58 -15.82
C ASP A 191 6.74 -30.11 -14.98
N TRP A 192 6.72 -29.79 -13.68
CA TRP A 192 5.63 -30.20 -12.79
C TRP A 192 4.32 -29.49 -13.14
N LEU A 193 4.34 -28.19 -13.42
CA LEU A 193 3.18 -27.44 -13.94
C LEU A 193 2.67 -28.02 -15.26
N MET A 194 3.57 -28.42 -16.15
CA MET A 194 3.21 -28.98 -17.46
C MET A 194 2.55 -30.37 -17.37
N THR A 195 2.56 -31.03 -16.21
CA THR A 195 1.70 -32.20 -15.97
C THR A 195 0.20 -31.85 -16.03
N GLN A 196 -0.14 -30.56 -15.82
CA GLN A 196 -1.48 -30.01 -16.02
C GLN A 196 -1.41 -28.76 -16.92
N PRO A 197 -1.42 -28.92 -18.26
CA PRO A 197 -1.26 -27.81 -19.20
C PRO A 197 -2.30 -26.69 -19.04
N GLN A 198 -3.51 -27.01 -18.58
CA GLN A 198 -4.54 -26.01 -18.31
C GLN A 198 -4.16 -25.12 -17.11
N LEU A 199 -3.65 -25.70 -16.03
CA LEU A 199 -3.15 -24.93 -14.88
C LEU A 199 -1.96 -24.07 -15.27
N PHE A 200 -1.03 -24.61 -16.07
CA PHE A 200 0.07 -23.82 -16.62
C PHE A 200 -0.46 -22.61 -17.41
N ALA A 201 -1.46 -22.79 -18.27
CA ALA A 201 -2.07 -21.69 -19.00
C ALA A 201 -2.69 -20.63 -18.07
N LEU A 202 -3.46 -21.04 -17.05
CA LEU A 202 -4.04 -20.12 -16.06
C LEU A 202 -2.96 -19.32 -15.32
N LEU A 203 -1.87 -19.99 -14.92
CA LEU A 203 -0.74 -19.33 -14.28
C LEU A 203 -0.06 -18.33 -15.21
N MET A 204 0.21 -18.70 -16.47
CA MET A 204 0.85 -17.80 -17.44
C MET A 204 -0.02 -16.58 -17.79
N TYR A 205 -1.34 -16.75 -17.89
CA TYR A 205 -2.26 -15.62 -18.04
C TYR A 205 -2.25 -14.71 -16.80
N THR A 206 -2.21 -15.29 -15.61
CA THR A 206 -2.11 -14.54 -14.35
C THR A 206 -0.80 -13.72 -14.30
N ILE A 207 0.33 -14.37 -14.58
CA ILE A 207 1.67 -13.74 -14.54
C ILE A 207 1.80 -12.63 -15.59
N SER A 208 1.14 -12.77 -16.75
CA SER A 208 1.15 -11.79 -17.84
C SER A 208 0.16 -10.63 -17.67
N GLY A 209 -0.57 -10.57 -16.54
CA GLY A 209 -1.56 -9.52 -16.25
C GLY A 209 -2.95 -9.73 -16.88
N HIS A 210 -3.19 -10.85 -17.57
CA HIS A 210 -4.48 -11.19 -18.18
C HIS A 210 -5.41 -11.86 -17.16
N THR A 211 -5.84 -11.10 -16.16
CA THR A 211 -6.66 -11.60 -15.04
C THR A 211 -7.95 -12.29 -15.50
N GLU A 212 -8.55 -11.83 -16.60
CA GLU A 212 -9.76 -12.40 -17.18
C GLU A 212 -9.57 -13.82 -17.75
N ARG A 213 -8.33 -14.18 -18.11
CA ARG A 213 -7.96 -15.52 -18.59
C ARG A 213 -7.25 -16.36 -17.53
N GLY A 214 -6.75 -15.74 -16.47
CA GLY A 214 -6.08 -16.43 -15.36
C GLY A 214 -7.03 -17.16 -14.40
N GLY A 215 -8.34 -16.90 -14.53
CA GLY A 215 -9.39 -17.61 -13.78
C GLY A 215 -9.18 -17.53 -12.27
N ILE A 216 -9.44 -18.64 -11.58
CA ILE A 216 -9.33 -18.70 -10.11
C ILE A 216 -7.92 -18.43 -9.59
N ILE A 217 -6.86 -18.72 -10.37
CA ILE A 217 -5.49 -18.40 -9.95
C ILE A 217 -5.30 -16.88 -9.91
N ALA A 218 -5.73 -16.16 -10.95
CA ALA A 218 -5.66 -14.71 -10.98
C ALA A 218 -6.52 -14.07 -9.89
N GLU A 219 -7.71 -14.60 -9.64
CA GLU A 219 -8.59 -14.12 -8.57
C GLU A 219 -7.93 -14.25 -7.19
N LEU A 220 -7.40 -15.42 -6.86
CA LEU A 220 -6.76 -15.67 -5.57
C LEU A 220 -5.50 -14.81 -5.38
N VAL A 221 -4.67 -14.67 -6.42
CA VAL A 221 -3.47 -13.81 -6.37
C VAL A 221 -3.88 -12.34 -6.22
N HIS A 222 -4.91 -11.87 -6.93
CA HIS A 222 -5.36 -10.49 -6.83
C HIS A 222 -5.97 -10.16 -5.45
N GLN A 223 -6.76 -11.06 -4.87
CA GLN A 223 -7.29 -10.91 -3.51
C GLN A 223 -6.16 -10.91 -2.48
N ALA A 224 -5.16 -11.78 -2.64
CA ALA A 224 -4.01 -11.87 -1.77
C ALA A 224 -3.13 -10.60 -1.82
N ASP A 225 -2.91 -10.04 -3.00
CA ASP A 225 -2.20 -8.78 -3.20
C ASP A 225 -2.91 -7.64 -2.46
N ARG A 226 -4.23 -7.51 -2.62
CA ARG A 226 -5.03 -6.52 -1.89
C ARG A 226 -4.93 -6.67 -0.37
N ALA A 227 -4.93 -7.90 0.14
CA ALA A 227 -4.81 -8.15 1.58
C ALA A 227 -3.43 -7.77 2.12
N SER A 228 -2.37 -8.05 1.35
CA SER A 228 -1.00 -7.63 1.64
C SER A 228 -0.89 -6.10 1.76
N VAL A 229 -1.48 -5.38 0.80
CA VAL A 229 -1.54 -3.90 0.80
C VAL A 229 -2.37 -3.35 1.97
N ALA A 230 -3.54 -3.94 2.24
CA ALA A 230 -4.42 -3.49 3.32
C ALA A 230 -3.79 -3.62 4.70
N LYS A 231 -3.09 -4.73 4.98
CA LYS A 231 -2.35 -4.92 6.22
C LYS A 231 -1.26 -3.87 6.40
N ALA A 232 -0.50 -3.58 5.35
CA ALA A 232 0.57 -2.58 5.36
C ALA A 232 0.05 -1.14 5.51
N LEU A 233 -1.25 -0.91 5.25
CA LEU A 233 -1.95 0.35 5.48
C LEU A 233 -2.51 0.50 6.90
N GLY A 234 -2.40 -0.52 7.75
CA GLY A 234 -3.09 -0.58 9.03
C GLY A 234 -4.61 -0.79 8.89
N GLY A 235 -5.07 -1.25 7.73
CA GLY A 235 -6.43 -1.71 7.50
C GLY A 235 -6.60 -3.19 7.84
N ASP A 236 -7.85 -3.62 8.02
CA ASP A 236 -8.16 -5.02 8.33
C ASP A 236 -8.01 -5.90 7.07
N PRO A 237 -7.07 -6.87 7.06
CA PRO A 237 -6.88 -7.78 5.93
C PRO A 237 -8.15 -8.60 5.64
N ILE A 238 -8.97 -8.90 6.65
CA ILE A 238 -10.20 -9.69 6.50
C ILE A 238 -11.26 -8.89 5.77
N GLN A 239 -11.40 -7.60 6.07
CA GLN A 239 -12.26 -6.71 5.30
C GLN A 239 -11.79 -6.56 3.85
N ALA A 240 -10.48 -6.53 3.61
CA ALA A 240 -9.92 -6.48 2.27
C ALA A 240 -10.20 -7.75 1.45
N LEU A 241 -10.15 -8.92 2.10
CA LEU A 241 -10.49 -10.23 1.52
C LEU A 241 -12.00 -10.42 1.31
N ALA A 242 -12.85 -9.82 2.15
CA ALA A 242 -14.32 -9.87 2.04
C ALA A 242 -14.90 -8.85 1.05
N ALA A 243 -14.12 -7.88 0.60
CA ALA A 243 -14.57 -6.85 -0.33
C ALA A 243 -14.70 -7.42 -1.76
N PRO A 244 -15.77 -7.07 -2.51
CA PRO A 244 -16.02 -7.59 -3.87
C PRO A 244 -14.79 -7.51 -4.79
N SER A 245 -14.62 -8.54 -5.62
CA SER A 245 -13.40 -8.88 -6.39
C SER A 245 -13.09 -7.99 -7.60
N GLU A 246 -13.89 -6.96 -7.86
CA GLU A 246 -13.62 -6.04 -8.96
C GLU A 246 -12.61 -4.97 -8.55
N SER A 247 -11.45 -4.99 -9.20
CA SER A 247 -10.40 -3.98 -9.01
C SER A 247 -10.95 -2.58 -9.29
N ILE A 248 -10.51 -1.58 -8.52
CA ILE A 248 -10.94 -0.20 -8.73
C ILE A 248 -10.58 0.30 -10.13
N GLN A 249 -9.44 -0.16 -10.67
CA GLN A 249 -9.05 0.02 -12.07
C GLN A 249 -10.13 -0.48 -13.04
N ARG A 250 -10.65 -1.69 -12.84
CA ARG A 250 -11.70 -2.26 -13.69
C ARG A 250 -12.99 -1.44 -13.59
N LYS A 251 -13.40 -1.05 -12.39
CA LYS A 251 -14.59 -0.21 -12.18
C LYS A 251 -14.46 1.14 -12.86
N LEU A 252 -13.31 1.79 -12.72
CA LEU A 252 -13.02 3.06 -13.40
C LEU A 252 -13.00 2.89 -14.92
N ALA A 253 -12.36 1.83 -15.43
CA ALA A 253 -12.31 1.53 -16.86
C ALA A 253 -13.69 1.20 -17.45
N ASP A 254 -14.48 0.36 -16.78
CA ASP A 254 -15.81 -0.06 -17.21
C ASP A 254 -16.81 1.11 -17.13
N GLY A 255 -16.73 1.92 -16.07
CA GLY A 255 -17.51 3.15 -15.96
C GLY A 255 -17.18 4.14 -17.08
N LEU A 256 -15.90 4.33 -17.39
CA LEU A 256 -15.47 5.22 -18.48
C LEU A 256 -15.91 4.68 -19.85
N ARG A 257 -15.79 3.36 -20.09
CA ARG A 257 -16.30 2.70 -21.30
C ARG A 257 -17.78 2.92 -21.48
N TYR A 258 -18.57 2.66 -20.44
CA TYR A 258 -20.02 2.83 -20.45
C TYR A 258 -20.40 4.27 -20.77
N LEU A 259 -19.78 5.24 -20.08
CA LEU A 259 -20.07 6.65 -20.32
C LEU A 259 -19.74 7.07 -21.75
N VAL A 260 -18.58 6.69 -22.27
CA VAL A 260 -18.18 7.07 -23.62
C VAL A 260 -19.07 6.42 -24.70
N ARG A 261 -19.52 5.18 -24.49
CA ARG A 261 -20.33 4.45 -25.48
C ARG A 261 -21.80 4.82 -25.44
N GLU A 262 -22.37 5.00 -24.24
CA GLU A 262 -23.82 5.06 -24.05
C GLU A 262 -24.33 6.46 -23.67
N GLN A 263 -23.49 7.32 -23.10
CA GLN A 263 -23.93 8.60 -22.51
C GLN A 263 -23.29 9.83 -23.18
N PHE A 264 -22.00 9.79 -23.45
CA PHE A 264 -21.26 10.92 -23.99
C PHE A 264 -21.49 11.05 -25.48
N LYS A 265 -21.91 12.24 -25.89
CA LYS A 265 -21.86 12.64 -27.30
C LYS A 265 -20.44 13.07 -27.64
N ILE A 266 -19.80 12.39 -28.58
CA ILE A 266 -18.44 12.69 -29.05
C ILE A 266 -18.43 13.23 -30.48
N ASN A 267 -17.36 13.92 -30.87
CA ASN A 267 -17.12 14.45 -32.23
C ASN A 267 -18.14 15.49 -32.71
N GLN A 268 -18.77 16.22 -31.79
CA GLN A 268 -19.74 17.25 -32.10
C GLN A 268 -19.63 18.44 -31.15
N LYS A 269 -20.06 19.61 -31.62
CA LYS A 269 -20.14 20.84 -30.80
C LYS A 269 -21.04 20.60 -29.59
N GLY A 270 -20.58 21.01 -28.41
CA GLY A 270 -21.27 20.77 -27.13
C GLY A 270 -21.15 19.33 -26.60
N GLY A 271 -20.40 18.45 -27.28
CA GLY A 271 -20.09 17.10 -26.82
C GLY A 271 -19.10 17.06 -25.64
N VAL A 272 -18.92 15.87 -25.07
CA VAL A 272 -18.04 15.62 -23.91
C VAL A 272 -16.65 15.14 -24.35
N GLY A 273 -16.46 14.83 -25.63
CA GLY A 273 -15.16 14.41 -26.14
C GLY A 273 -14.98 14.45 -27.65
N TRP A 274 -13.72 14.36 -28.07
CA TRP A 274 -13.30 14.31 -29.46
C TRP A 274 -12.32 13.15 -29.65
N LEU A 275 -12.66 12.24 -30.55
CA LEU A 275 -11.86 11.09 -30.95
C LEU A 275 -11.01 11.47 -32.17
N THR A 276 -9.70 11.42 -32.00
CA THR A 276 -8.72 11.50 -33.09
C THR A 276 -8.21 10.08 -33.41
N ASP A 277 -7.37 9.91 -34.43
CA ASP A 277 -6.77 8.61 -34.75
C ASP A 277 -5.91 8.07 -33.59
N ASP A 278 -5.23 8.96 -32.87
CA ASP A 278 -4.27 8.59 -31.82
C ASP A 278 -4.85 8.61 -30.41
N ALA A 279 -5.87 9.43 -30.14
CA ALA A 279 -6.36 9.65 -28.78
C ALA A 279 -7.85 9.99 -28.70
N LEU A 280 -8.48 9.59 -27.59
CA LEU A 280 -9.78 10.09 -27.16
C LEU A 280 -9.57 11.22 -26.15
N TRP A 281 -9.98 12.43 -26.53
CA TRP A 281 -9.93 13.61 -25.66
C TRP A 281 -11.27 13.78 -24.97
N LEU A 282 -11.30 13.81 -23.63
CA LEU A 282 -12.53 14.03 -22.87
C LEU A 282 -12.45 15.32 -22.05
N VAL A 283 -13.52 16.11 -22.04
CA VAL A 283 -13.57 17.41 -21.35
C VAL A 283 -13.49 17.22 -19.83
N SER A 284 -12.53 17.89 -19.20
CA SER A 284 -12.30 17.93 -17.75
C SER A 284 -12.77 19.27 -17.17
N PRO A 285 -13.39 19.30 -15.97
CA PRO A 285 -13.63 18.17 -15.06
C PRO A 285 -14.93 17.42 -15.31
N ARG A 286 -15.69 17.79 -16.35
CA ARG A 286 -17.03 17.24 -16.63
C ARG A 286 -17.04 15.72 -16.73
N ALA A 287 -16.21 15.14 -17.61
CA ALA A 287 -16.18 13.69 -17.84
C ALA A 287 -15.81 12.90 -16.57
N VAL A 288 -14.88 13.42 -15.76
CA VAL A 288 -14.45 12.77 -14.51
C VAL A 288 -15.51 12.87 -13.41
N ASN A 289 -16.24 13.98 -13.34
CA ASN A 289 -17.38 14.13 -12.44
C ASN A 289 -18.55 13.22 -12.82
N GLU A 290 -18.83 13.06 -14.11
CA GLU A 290 -19.85 12.12 -14.60
C GLU A 290 -19.44 10.67 -14.32
N LEU A 291 -18.16 10.33 -14.49
CA LEU A 291 -17.59 9.03 -14.08
C LEU A 291 -17.78 8.76 -12.60
N LYS A 292 -17.39 9.72 -11.76
CA LYS A 292 -17.56 9.63 -10.31
C LYS A 292 -19.03 9.40 -9.96
N THR A 293 -19.94 10.21 -10.51
CA THR A 293 -21.38 10.12 -10.28
C THR A 293 -21.93 8.75 -10.67
N HIS A 294 -21.55 8.26 -11.86
CA HIS A 294 -21.96 6.95 -12.35
C HIS A 294 -21.54 5.83 -11.38
N LEU A 295 -20.28 5.84 -10.92
CA LEU A 295 -19.77 4.81 -10.02
C LEU A 295 -20.42 4.87 -8.63
N TYR A 296 -20.71 6.07 -8.10
CA TYR A 296 -21.49 6.20 -6.87
C TYR A 296 -22.92 5.67 -7.03
N SER A 297 -23.56 5.90 -8.18
CA SER A 297 -24.92 5.39 -8.44
C SER A 297 -24.98 3.86 -8.48
N GLN A 298 -23.87 3.20 -8.83
CA GLN A 298 -23.70 1.75 -8.78
C GLN A 298 -23.31 1.24 -7.38
N GLY A 299 -23.27 2.10 -6.36
CA GLY A 299 -22.93 1.73 -4.99
C GLY A 299 -21.42 1.58 -4.74
N ILE A 300 -20.56 1.98 -5.67
CA ILE A 300 -19.10 1.88 -5.53
C ILE A 300 -18.59 3.06 -4.69
N LYS A 301 -18.35 2.81 -3.40
CA LYS A 301 -17.87 3.83 -2.44
C LYS A 301 -16.34 3.89 -2.28
N SER A 302 -15.61 2.96 -2.89
CA SER A 302 -14.15 2.84 -2.77
C SER A 302 -13.36 3.92 -3.51
N ILE A 303 -14.03 4.79 -4.27
CA ILE A 303 -13.42 5.82 -5.10
C ILE A 303 -13.21 7.09 -4.27
N PRO A 304 -12.07 7.79 -4.43
CA PRO A 304 -11.83 9.05 -3.75
C PRO A 304 -12.95 10.08 -3.92
N ALA A 305 -13.35 10.70 -2.81
CA ALA A 305 -14.25 11.85 -2.85
C ALA A 305 -13.59 13.09 -3.45
N ASP A 306 -12.27 13.22 -3.31
CA ASP A 306 -11.48 14.31 -3.88
C ASP A 306 -11.20 14.07 -5.38
N LEU A 307 -11.43 15.10 -6.19
CA LEU A 307 -11.23 15.03 -7.66
C LEU A 307 -9.76 14.87 -8.04
N ASN A 308 -8.84 15.57 -7.37
CA ASN A 308 -7.40 15.47 -7.67
C ASN A 308 -6.89 14.07 -7.35
N ARG A 309 -7.35 13.49 -6.24
CA ARG A 309 -7.07 12.09 -5.91
C ARG A 309 -7.65 11.15 -6.97
N LEU A 310 -8.86 11.41 -7.49
CA LEU A 310 -9.45 10.61 -8.56
C LEU A 310 -8.65 10.72 -9.89
N TYR A 311 -8.14 11.89 -10.25
CA TYR A 311 -7.20 12.02 -11.38
C TYR A 311 -5.94 11.19 -11.15
N GLY A 312 -5.40 11.23 -9.93
CA GLY A 312 -4.26 10.40 -9.53
C GLY A 312 -4.55 8.90 -9.68
N GLU A 313 -5.73 8.42 -9.26
CA GLU A 313 -6.12 7.01 -9.43
C GLU A 313 -6.27 6.63 -10.91
N LEU A 314 -6.93 7.47 -11.71
CA LEU A 314 -7.06 7.26 -13.15
C LEU A 314 -5.69 7.18 -13.84
N GLN A 315 -4.73 8.00 -13.42
CA GLN A 315 -3.38 8.03 -13.96
C GLN A 315 -2.54 6.84 -13.47
N ALA A 316 -2.58 6.52 -12.15
CA ALA A 316 -1.87 5.40 -11.56
C ALA A 316 -2.30 4.06 -12.17
N HIS A 317 -3.54 3.97 -12.63
CA HIS A 317 -4.08 2.82 -13.33
C HIS A 317 -3.96 2.87 -14.86
N GLY A 318 -3.28 3.88 -15.41
CA GLY A 318 -3.03 4.02 -16.86
C GLY A 318 -4.27 4.31 -17.70
N LEU A 319 -5.36 4.81 -17.08
CA LEU A 319 -6.61 5.12 -17.77
C LEU A 319 -6.57 6.48 -18.47
N ILE A 320 -5.70 7.39 -18.01
CA ILE A 320 -5.44 8.70 -18.61
C ILE A 320 -3.93 8.94 -18.76
N GLU A 321 -3.52 9.62 -19.83
CA GLU A 321 -2.13 9.96 -20.10
C GLU A 321 -1.71 11.30 -19.48
N GLU A 322 -0.47 11.34 -18.97
CA GLU A 322 0.15 12.50 -18.34
C GLU A 322 0.69 13.51 -19.37
N VAL A 323 0.53 14.81 -19.09
CA VAL A 323 1.05 15.92 -19.90
C VAL A 323 2.54 16.18 -19.62
N GLY A 324 3.03 15.73 -18.46
CA GLY A 324 4.37 15.93 -17.89
C GLY A 324 4.30 16.55 -16.49
N GLU A 325 5.22 16.15 -15.59
CA GLU A 325 5.34 16.60 -14.18
C GLU A 325 4.10 16.35 -13.30
N GLY A 326 3.46 15.19 -13.43
CA GLY A 326 2.34 14.74 -12.59
C GLY A 326 1.01 15.46 -12.89
N LYS A 327 0.89 16.12 -14.05
CA LYS A 327 -0.34 16.79 -14.49
C LYS A 327 -1.10 15.94 -15.52
N SER A 328 -2.41 15.86 -15.35
CA SER A 328 -3.28 14.98 -16.14
C SER A 328 -4.24 15.70 -17.08
N VAL A 329 -4.25 17.05 -17.05
CA VAL A 329 -5.16 17.89 -17.82
C VAL A 329 -4.42 18.70 -18.89
N TRP A 330 -4.76 18.40 -20.14
CA TRP A 330 -4.26 19.02 -21.35
C TRP A 330 -5.10 20.24 -21.74
N LYS A 331 -4.46 21.30 -22.20
CA LYS A 331 -5.14 22.42 -22.84
C LYS A 331 -5.18 22.19 -24.34
N ILE A 332 -6.37 21.94 -24.88
CA ILE A 332 -6.59 21.49 -26.25
C ILE A 332 -7.46 22.50 -26.99
N GLU A 333 -7.03 22.92 -28.16
CA GLU A 333 -7.83 23.71 -29.08
C GLU A 333 -8.46 22.79 -30.13
N ILE A 334 -9.78 22.86 -30.24
CA ILE A 334 -10.56 22.14 -31.25
C ILE A 334 -11.01 23.15 -32.31
N GLN A 335 -10.72 22.84 -33.57
CA GLN A 335 -11.19 23.59 -34.73
C GLN A 335 -12.10 22.72 -35.61
N ASP A 336 -13.30 23.23 -35.88
CA ASP A 336 -14.32 22.62 -36.76
C ASP A 336 -14.83 23.67 -37.76
N GLY A 337 -14.15 23.77 -38.91
CA GLY A 337 -14.36 24.84 -39.89
C GLY A 337 -13.96 26.21 -39.33
N ASP A 338 -14.92 27.15 -39.30
CA ASP A 338 -14.74 28.50 -38.74
C ASP A 338 -14.90 28.55 -37.21
N TRP A 339 -15.34 27.44 -36.59
CA TRP A 339 -15.50 27.36 -35.14
C TRP A 339 -14.21 26.88 -34.49
N GLN A 340 -13.73 27.62 -33.49
CA GLN A 340 -12.58 27.27 -32.66
C GLN A 340 -12.92 27.46 -31.19
N GLN A 341 -12.54 26.48 -30.36
CA GLN A 341 -12.70 26.59 -28.92
C GLN A 341 -11.60 25.82 -28.19
N VAL A 342 -11.14 26.39 -27.07
CA VAL A 342 -10.14 25.76 -26.20
C VAL A 342 -10.82 25.10 -25.00
N PHE A 343 -10.42 23.86 -24.72
CA PHE A 343 -10.92 23.04 -23.62
C PHE A 343 -9.78 22.53 -22.75
N ASN A 344 -10.10 22.29 -21.49
CA ASN A 344 -9.28 21.46 -20.61
C ASN A 344 -9.76 20.01 -20.77
N MET A 345 -8.84 19.09 -21.09
CA MET A 345 -9.20 17.74 -21.47
C MET A 345 -8.25 16.71 -20.86
N ILE A 346 -8.75 15.52 -20.54
CA ILE A 346 -7.93 14.34 -20.27
C ILE A 346 -7.73 13.56 -21.57
N LYS A 347 -6.55 12.94 -21.70
CA LYS A 347 -6.21 12.09 -22.83
C LYS A 347 -6.41 10.64 -22.44
N VAL A 348 -7.27 9.94 -23.17
CA VAL A 348 -7.60 8.52 -22.95
C VAL A 348 -7.21 7.73 -24.18
N SER A 349 -6.63 6.54 -23.98
CA SER A 349 -6.35 5.64 -25.10
C SER A 349 -7.66 5.13 -25.74
N PRO A 350 -7.83 5.22 -27.07
CA PRO A 350 -9.00 4.66 -27.75
C PRO A 350 -9.17 3.15 -27.54
N THR A 351 -8.06 2.41 -27.37
CA THR A 351 -8.09 0.96 -27.12
C THR A 351 -8.68 0.61 -25.76
N LEU A 352 -8.61 1.52 -24.78
CA LEU A 352 -9.28 1.36 -23.49
C LEU A 352 -10.80 1.26 -23.68
N VAL A 353 -11.36 2.03 -24.61
CA VAL A 353 -12.81 2.13 -24.81
C VAL A 353 -13.35 1.14 -25.83
N TRP A 354 -12.71 0.99 -27.00
CA TRP A 354 -13.25 0.20 -28.12
C TRP A 354 -12.43 -1.05 -28.49
N GLY A 355 -11.22 -1.25 -27.95
CA GLY A 355 -10.38 -2.37 -28.39
C GLY A 355 -10.12 -2.33 -29.90
N VAL A 356 -10.47 -3.40 -30.62
CA VAL A 356 -10.22 -3.56 -32.07
C VAL A 356 -11.49 -3.36 -32.92
N GLU A 357 -12.69 -3.40 -32.34
CA GLU A 357 -13.98 -3.36 -33.06
C GLU A 357 -14.96 -2.34 -32.45
N GLY A 358 -15.83 -1.75 -33.25
CA GLY A 358 -16.87 -0.83 -32.78
C GLY A 358 -16.41 0.61 -32.50
N ARG A 359 -15.21 0.99 -32.97
CA ARG A 359 -14.68 2.36 -32.88
C ARG A 359 -15.45 3.31 -33.84
N PRO A 360 -15.99 4.45 -33.36
CA PRO A 360 -16.60 5.47 -34.21
C PRO A 360 -15.59 6.14 -35.15
N ALA A 361 -16.10 6.82 -36.19
CA ALA A 361 -15.26 7.59 -37.11
C ALA A 361 -14.53 8.72 -36.36
N SER A 362 -13.25 8.92 -36.67
CA SER A 362 -12.44 10.02 -36.13
C SER A 362 -13.02 11.38 -36.51
N PHE A 363 -12.83 12.35 -35.61
CA PHE A 363 -13.21 13.74 -35.83
C PHE A 363 -12.45 14.33 -37.03
N THR A 364 -13.19 14.98 -37.93
CA THR A 364 -12.67 15.51 -39.19
C THR A 364 -12.03 16.90 -39.09
N GLY A 365 -12.17 17.57 -37.94
CA GLY A 365 -11.54 18.86 -37.67
C GLY A 365 -10.12 18.73 -37.12
N THR A 366 -9.54 19.84 -36.68
CA THR A 366 -8.16 19.89 -36.18
C THR A 366 -8.14 19.94 -34.65
N VAL A 367 -7.27 19.14 -34.03
CA VAL A 367 -7.04 19.10 -32.59
C VAL A 367 -5.59 19.51 -32.32
N THR A 368 -5.40 20.66 -31.67
CA THR A 368 -4.07 21.22 -31.40
C THR A 368 -3.78 21.25 -29.91
N VAL A 369 -2.66 20.65 -29.49
CA VAL A 369 -2.22 20.62 -28.09
C VAL A 369 -1.44 21.89 -27.75
N GLN A 370 -1.93 22.68 -26.79
CA GLN A 370 -1.31 23.94 -26.36
C GLN A 370 -0.44 23.80 -25.09
N GLY A 371 -0.40 22.61 -24.45
CA GLY A 371 0.43 22.30 -23.28
C GLY A 371 -0.39 21.89 -22.03
N ALA A 372 0.27 21.88 -20.86
CA ALA A 372 -0.35 21.54 -19.56
C ALA A 372 -1.15 22.72 -18.98
N SER A 373 -2.36 22.45 -18.48
CA SER A 373 -3.12 23.45 -17.72
C SER A 373 -2.48 23.71 -16.34
N ALA A 374 -2.58 24.95 -15.84
CA ALA A 374 -2.08 25.34 -14.51
C ALA A 374 -3.13 25.22 -13.40
N ASP A 375 -4.42 25.13 -13.75
CA ASP A 375 -5.53 25.08 -12.81
C ASP A 375 -6.43 23.87 -13.08
N GLU A 376 -6.45 22.93 -12.13
CA GLU A 376 -7.39 21.79 -12.09
C GLU A 376 -8.75 22.20 -11.48
N SER A 377 -8.93 23.48 -11.13
CA SER A 377 -10.15 24.00 -10.49
C SER A 377 -10.46 25.46 -10.87
N SER A 378 -11.18 25.65 -11.98
CA SER A 378 -12.04 26.81 -12.37
C SER A 378 -12.18 26.82 -13.91
N ASN A 379 -13.27 27.18 -14.59
CA ASN A 379 -14.52 27.84 -14.28
C ASN A 379 -15.54 27.37 -15.36
N VAL A 380 -16.74 26.92 -15.00
CA VAL A 380 -17.80 26.62 -15.99
C VAL A 380 -18.73 27.83 -16.08
N GLN A 381 -18.68 28.56 -17.19
CA GLN A 381 -19.84 29.33 -17.66
C GLN A 381 -20.77 28.35 -18.38
N ALA A 382 -21.94 28.11 -17.79
CA ALA A 382 -23.01 27.36 -18.41
C ALA A 382 -23.80 28.25 -19.39
N PRO A 383 -24.19 27.75 -20.57
CA PRO A 383 -25.39 28.23 -21.25
C PRO A 383 -26.61 27.56 -20.61
N ASP A 384 -27.65 28.36 -20.36
CA ASP A 384 -29.01 27.96 -20.04
C ASP A 384 -29.52 26.89 -21.02
N ASP A 385 -30.16 25.84 -20.51
CA ASP A 385 -31.55 25.55 -20.87
C ASP A 385 -32.19 24.44 -20.02
N ASN A 386 -33.41 24.76 -19.60
CA ASN A 386 -34.39 23.89 -18.95
C ASN A 386 -34.69 22.62 -19.76
N LEU A 387 -34.78 21.47 -19.10
CA LEU A 387 -35.83 20.47 -19.34
C LEU A 387 -35.81 19.39 -18.25
N GLU A 388 -36.74 19.54 -17.30
CA GLU A 388 -37.21 18.44 -16.46
C GLU A 388 -37.90 17.37 -17.33
N SER A 389 -37.66 16.09 -17.05
CA SER A 389 -38.71 15.06 -17.14
C SER A 389 -38.35 13.80 -16.36
N ASN A 390 -39.30 13.43 -15.51
CA ASN A 390 -39.41 12.20 -14.72
C ASN A 390 -39.17 10.91 -15.53
N ILE A 391 -38.42 9.97 -14.96
CA ILE A 391 -38.72 8.53 -15.10
C ILE A 391 -38.57 7.84 -13.74
N GLN A 392 -39.71 7.36 -13.24
CA GLN A 392 -39.90 6.50 -12.08
C GLN A 392 -39.43 5.07 -12.41
N LEU A 393 -38.60 4.43 -11.57
CA LEU A 393 -38.33 3.00 -11.67
C LEU A 393 -38.98 2.25 -10.49
N SER A 394 -39.96 1.41 -10.84
CA SER A 394 -40.59 0.39 -10.01
C SER A 394 -39.66 -0.80 -9.80
N GLN A 395 -39.46 -1.19 -8.53
CA GLN A 395 -38.78 -2.42 -8.14
C GLN A 395 -39.74 -3.60 -8.16
N GLU A 396 -39.43 -4.64 -8.93
CA GLU A 396 -39.97 -5.99 -8.72
C GLU A 396 -38.90 -6.89 -8.09
N LYS A 397 -39.29 -7.54 -6.98
CA LYS A 397 -38.54 -8.58 -6.28
C LYS A 397 -38.74 -9.92 -6.99
N VAL A 398 -37.66 -10.67 -7.20
CA VAL A 398 -37.71 -12.14 -7.31
C VAL A 398 -36.63 -12.71 -6.40
N GLY A 399 -37.05 -13.66 -5.56
CA GLY A 399 -36.20 -14.36 -4.60
C GLY A 399 -35.74 -15.74 -5.08
N GLY A 400 -34.93 -16.34 -4.22
CA GLY A 400 -34.31 -17.67 -4.31
C GLY A 400 -32.83 -17.53 -3.95
N GLU A 401 -32.19 -18.30 -3.07
CA GLU A 401 -32.56 -19.40 -2.17
C GLU A 401 -31.30 -19.61 -1.31
N ASP A 402 -31.45 -19.81 0.01
CA ASP A 402 -30.32 -19.96 0.95
C ASP A 402 -29.60 -21.31 0.79
N HIS A 403 -28.26 -21.28 0.73
CA HIS A 403 -27.43 -22.44 1.07
C HIS A 403 -26.57 -22.15 2.31
N SER A 404 -26.84 -22.91 3.36
CA SER A 404 -26.20 -22.88 4.67
C SER A 404 -24.73 -23.30 4.64
N GLY A 405 -23.85 -22.49 5.25
CA GLY A 405 -22.45 -22.83 5.47
C GLY A 405 -21.73 -21.93 6.48
N MET A 406 -22.39 -21.48 7.55
CA MET A 406 -21.88 -20.38 8.39
C MET A 406 -21.06 -20.80 9.63
N ALA A 407 -20.80 -22.08 9.89
CA ALA A 407 -20.16 -22.50 11.14
C ALA A 407 -18.62 -22.67 11.08
N ALA A 408 -18.01 -22.66 9.88
CA ALA A 408 -16.57 -22.87 9.70
C ALA A 408 -15.76 -21.59 9.44
N SER A 409 -16.41 -20.47 9.06
CA SER A 409 -15.71 -19.21 8.70
C SER A 409 -14.99 -18.57 9.88
N GLY A 410 -15.62 -18.52 11.06
CA GLY A 410 -15.11 -17.74 12.19
C GLY A 410 -13.73 -18.17 12.73
N LYS A 411 -13.39 -19.47 12.64
CA LYS A 411 -12.05 -19.96 13.04
C LYS A 411 -10.96 -19.60 12.04
N LEU A 412 -11.29 -19.62 10.74
CA LEU A 412 -10.37 -19.25 9.66
C LEU A 412 -10.08 -17.74 9.67
N ASP A 413 -11.04 -16.93 10.11
CA ASP A 413 -10.92 -15.48 10.24
C ASP A 413 -9.99 -15.08 11.40
N GLU A 414 -10.09 -15.74 12.57
CA GLU A 414 -9.10 -15.58 13.67
C GLU A 414 -7.68 -16.00 13.24
N ASP A 415 -7.55 -17.06 12.43
CA ASP A 415 -6.26 -17.49 11.92
C ASP A 415 -5.63 -16.48 10.95
N ILE A 416 -6.42 -15.76 10.14
CA ILE A 416 -5.92 -14.70 9.22
C ILE A 416 -5.36 -13.52 10.01
N MET A 417 -5.97 -13.15 11.14
CA MET A 417 -5.42 -12.15 12.06
C MET A 417 -4.18 -12.66 12.82
N SER A 418 -4.16 -13.95 13.21
CA SER A 418 -3.03 -14.59 13.92
C SER A 418 -1.81 -14.86 13.04
N LEU A 419 -1.96 -14.70 11.72
CA LEU A 419 -0.97 -15.06 10.72
C LEU A 419 0.31 -14.24 10.79
N PHE A 420 0.20 -13.06 11.40
CA PHE A 420 1.28 -12.14 11.65
C PHE A 420 1.02 -11.45 12.98
N PRO A 421 1.29 -12.11 14.12
CA PRO A 421 1.15 -11.50 15.42
C PRO A 421 2.04 -10.24 15.48
N GLU A 422 1.49 -9.13 15.93
CA GLU A 422 2.33 -8.13 16.58
C GLU A 422 2.92 -8.80 17.84
N LYS A 423 4.26 -8.73 17.94
CA LYS A 423 5.09 -9.12 19.09
C LYS A 423 5.30 -10.63 19.27
N MET A 424 6.57 -11.02 19.33
CA MET A 424 7.01 -12.14 20.16
C MET A 424 6.92 -11.67 21.61
N ASP A 425 6.17 -12.38 22.47
CA ASP A 425 6.34 -12.30 23.91
C ASP A 425 6.68 -13.69 24.46
N GLU A 426 7.72 -13.73 25.28
CA GLU A 426 8.19 -14.91 26.00
C GLU A 426 7.32 -15.13 27.26
N GLY A 427 6.83 -16.35 27.44
CA GLY A 427 6.60 -16.94 28.77
C GLY A 427 5.21 -16.81 29.42
N ASP A 428 4.50 -17.95 29.48
CA ASP A 428 3.74 -18.52 30.62
C ASP A 428 2.58 -17.69 31.27
N THR A 429 1.39 -18.17 31.66
CA THR A 429 0.81 -19.50 31.93
C THR A 429 -0.72 -19.39 31.91
N LYS A 430 -1.41 -20.49 31.57
CA LYS A 430 -2.86 -20.81 31.68
C LYS A 430 -3.73 -19.94 32.62
N THR A 431 -4.92 -19.51 32.14
CA THR A 431 -6.22 -19.88 32.77
C THR A 431 -7.39 -19.70 31.78
N ARG A 432 -8.45 -20.48 32.01
CA ARG A 432 -9.61 -20.76 31.14
C ARG A 432 -10.88 -20.18 31.79
N THR A 433 -11.66 -19.33 31.12
CA THR A 433 -13.05 -18.95 31.51
C THR A 433 -13.73 -18.22 30.33
N THR A 434 -14.50 -18.91 29.49
CA THR A 434 -15.99 -18.88 29.37
C THR A 434 -16.64 -17.50 29.11
N THR A 435 -17.05 -17.31 27.84
CA THR A 435 -18.34 -16.77 27.34
C THR A 435 -19.23 -15.95 28.27
N HIS A 436 -19.57 -14.71 27.88
CA HIS A 436 -20.94 -14.29 27.59
C HIS A 436 -21.00 -12.97 26.80
N SER A 437 -21.96 -12.95 25.88
CA SER A 437 -22.40 -11.89 24.96
C SER A 437 -23.30 -10.87 25.67
N GLU A 438 -23.32 -9.61 25.21
CA GLU A 438 -24.51 -8.90 24.69
C GLU A 438 -24.36 -7.35 24.71
N ASN A 439 -24.61 -6.75 23.53
CA ASN A 439 -25.39 -5.54 23.22
C ASN A 439 -25.05 -4.19 23.89
N ASP A 440 -25.28 -3.01 23.34
CA ASP A 440 -25.57 -2.40 22.02
C ASP A 440 -25.72 -0.89 22.35
N HIS A 441 -25.66 -0.03 21.32
CA HIS A 441 -25.95 1.42 21.28
C HIS A 441 -24.82 2.36 21.74
N GLY A 442 -24.46 3.44 21.04
CA GLY A 442 -25.07 4.11 19.89
C GLY A 442 -24.79 5.62 19.98
N PHE A 443 -24.17 6.16 18.92
CA PHE A 443 -24.22 7.55 18.43
C PHE A 443 -23.46 8.73 19.09
N SER A 444 -22.69 9.38 18.19
CA SER A 444 -22.50 10.83 17.93
C SER A 444 -21.85 11.71 19.02
N SER A 445 -20.61 12.16 18.81
CA SER A 445 -20.19 13.36 18.05
C SER A 445 -20.64 14.69 18.67
N ASN A 446 -19.71 15.42 19.29
CA ASN A 446 -19.25 16.72 18.76
C ASN A 446 -18.26 17.45 19.70
N MET A 447 -17.32 18.13 19.05
CA MET A 447 -16.67 19.40 19.44
C MET A 447 -15.53 19.34 20.47
N LEU A 448 -14.32 19.38 19.91
CA LEU A 448 -13.17 20.11 20.44
C LEU A 448 -13.49 21.60 20.52
N ASP A 449 -13.27 22.24 21.66
CA ASP A 449 -12.54 23.50 21.63
C ASP A 449 -11.84 23.84 22.97
N SER A 450 -10.65 24.44 22.83
CA SER A 450 -10.03 25.41 23.74
C SER A 450 -9.58 24.97 25.15
N MET A 451 -8.27 24.73 25.31
CA MET A 451 -7.58 24.93 26.59
C MET A 451 -6.35 25.82 26.38
N GLU A 452 -6.48 27.05 26.85
CA GLU A 452 -5.40 28.02 27.04
C GLU A 452 -5.00 28.05 28.55
N ASN A 453 -3.83 28.61 28.81
CA ASN A 453 -2.91 28.35 29.94
C ASN A 453 -3.23 28.98 31.32
N ALA A 454 -2.39 28.56 32.29
CA ALA A 454 -1.90 29.24 33.54
C ALA A 454 -2.51 28.72 34.86
N GLU A 455 -1.76 28.05 35.75
CA GLU A 455 -0.68 28.48 36.69
C GLU A 455 -1.16 29.13 38.02
N ALA A 456 -1.03 28.32 39.10
CA ALA A 456 -0.71 28.56 40.53
C ALA A 456 -1.19 29.81 41.32
N ASP A 457 -1.83 29.60 42.50
CA ASP A 457 -1.27 29.86 43.86
C ASP A 457 -2.21 29.40 45.01
N LYS A 458 -1.66 29.34 46.23
CA LYS A 458 -2.02 28.64 47.49
C LYS A 458 -3.11 29.28 48.38
N GLY A 459 -3.74 28.47 49.26
CA GLY A 459 -4.20 28.92 50.60
C GLY A 459 -5.36 28.17 51.27
N ALA A 460 -5.04 27.30 52.26
CA ALA A 460 -5.78 26.91 53.50
C ALA A 460 -7.29 26.49 53.47
N GLY A 461 -7.57 25.23 53.87
CA GLY A 461 -8.91 24.69 54.27
C GLY A 461 -9.16 24.79 55.80
N PRO A 462 -9.98 23.92 56.46
CA PRO A 462 -10.95 22.87 56.04
C PRO A 462 -12.32 23.01 56.82
N PRO A 463 -13.22 22.01 57.08
CA PRO A 463 -13.28 20.57 56.71
C PRO A 463 -14.64 20.07 56.10
N LEU A 464 -14.59 19.17 55.10
CA LEU A 464 -14.92 17.72 55.11
C LEU A 464 -16.40 17.33 55.32
N GLU A 465 -17.06 16.91 54.23
CA GLU A 465 -18.08 15.84 54.19
C GLU A 465 -17.94 15.06 52.86
N GLU A 466 -18.12 13.74 52.94
CA GLU A 466 -17.55 12.68 52.09
C GLU A 466 -18.14 12.54 50.67
N VAL A 467 -17.27 12.34 49.68
CA VAL A 467 -17.60 11.89 48.32
C VAL A 467 -17.08 10.46 48.13
N GLY A 468 -17.92 9.61 47.54
CA GLY A 468 -17.66 8.19 47.31
C GLY A 468 -16.39 7.90 46.48
N GLU A 469 -15.66 6.89 46.96
CA GLU A 469 -14.39 6.39 46.46
C GLU A 469 -14.50 5.82 45.03
N TYR A 470 -13.78 6.42 44.10
CA TYR A 470 -13.14 5.66 43.02
C TYR A 470 -11.83 5.10 43.58
N LYS A 471 -11.67 3.78 43.56
CA LYS A 471 -10.38 3.14 43.89
C LYS A 471 -9.39 3.44 42.78
N GLU A 472 -8.61 4.50 42.96
CA GLU A 472 -7.39 4.77 42.20
C GLU A 472 -6.28 3.83 42.68
N ASP A 473 -5.77 2.97 41.80
CA ASP A 473 -4.54 2.23 42.02
C ASP A 473 -3.35 3.14 41.62
N PRO A 474 -2.47 3.55 42.57
CA PRO A 474 -1.34 4.44 42.29
C PRO A 474 -0.29 3.81 41.33
N SER A 475 -0.39 2.52 41.02
CA SER A 475 0.60 1.80 40.24
C SER A 475 0.46 1.96 38.71
N GLN A 476 -0.74 2.18 38.18
CA GLN A 476 -0.98 2.37 36.73
C GLN A 476 -0.71 3.82 36.27
N ASP A 477 -0.85 4.79 37.17
CA ASP A 477 -0.80 6.23 36.90
C ASP A 477 0.60 6.78 36.55
N ALA A 478 1.65 6.07 36.99
CA ALA A 478 3.05 6.30 36.60
C ALA A 478 3.48 5.46 35.38
N CYS A 479 2.69 4.45 35.02
CA CYS A 479 3.08 3.42 34.06
C CYS A 479 2.99 3.91 32.61
N TYR A 480 2.00 4.73 32.24
CA TYR A 480 1.78 5.12 30.83
C TYR A 480 2.94 5.88 30.19
N GLY A 481 3.63 6.75 30.93
CA GLY A 481 4.82 7.43 30.41
C GLY A 481 5.95 6.43 30.12
N VAL A 482 6.17 5.48 31.03
CA VAL A 482 7.19 4.44 30.91
C VAL A 482 6.83 3.44 29.82
N GLN A 483 5.55 3.08 29.68
CA GLN A 483 5.04 2.23 28.62
C GLN A 483 5.21 2.89 27.24
N PHE A 484 4.87 4.19 27.12
CA PHE A 484 5.12 4.96 25.90
C PHE A 484 6.61 4.97 25.55
N TRP A 485 7.47 5.19 26.55
CA TRP A 485 8.93 5.20 26.35
C TRP A 485 9.47 3.83 25.92
N LYS A 486 8.98 2.74 26.50
CA LYS A 486 9.34 1.37 26.12
C LYS A 486 8.85 1.06 24.71
N TRP A 487 7.60 1.39 24.38
CA TRP A 487 7.02 1.25 23.05
C TRP A 487 7.82 2.02 21.99
N LEU A 488 8.21 3.26 22.28
CA LEU A 488 9.03 4.06 21.38
C LEU A 488 10.39 3.40 21.11
N LYS A 489 11.06 2.89 22.15
CA LYS A 489 12.35 2.17 21.99
C LYS A 489 12.20 0.90 21.16
N THR A 490 11.21 0.07 21.49
CA THR A 490 10.95 -1.18 20.77
C THR A 490 10.60 -0.89 19.33
N GLY A 491 9.72 0.09 19.08
CA GLY A 491 9.24 0.43 17.75
C GLY A 491 10.29 1.03 16.82
N LEU A 492 11.27 1.74 17.36
CA LEU A 492 12.43 2.21 16.59
C LEU A 492 13.44 1.09 16.31
N ALA A 493 13.56 0.11 17.22
CA ALA A 493 14.48 -1.02 17.08
C ALA A 493 13.97 -2.10 16.11
N ASP A 494 12.66 -2.37 16.11
CA ASP A 494 12.01 -3.37 15.23
C ASP A 494 11.48 -2.79 13.91
N HIS A 495 11.64 -1.48 13.72
CA HIS A 495 11.18 -0.72 12.55
C HIS A 495 9.65 -0.64 12.37
N SER A 496 8.85 -0.92 13.42
CA SER A 496 7.40 -0.67 13.40
C SER A 496 7.04 0.82 13.49
N ILE A 497 7.93 1.66 14.03
CA ILE A 497 7.83 3.12 13.99
C ILE A 497 8.75 3.65 12.89
N LEU A 498 8.15 4.16 11.81
CA LEU A 498 8.87 4.76 10.70
C LEU A 498 9.68 5.99 11.14
N ILE A 499 10.88 6.14 10.58
CA ILE A 499 11.81 7.26 10.84
C ILE A 499 12.10 7.97 9.52
N ASN A 500 12.04 9.30 9.51
CA ASN A 500 12.42 10.16 8.37
C ASN A 500 11.60 9.99 7.08
N ASP A 501 10.38 9.45 7.18
CA ASP A 501 9.41 9.44 6.09
C ASP A 501 8.51 10.68 6.10
N THR A 502 7.85 11.00 4.99
CA THR A 502 6.85 12.07 4.84
C THR A 502 5.67 11.99 5.81
N GLN A 503 5.30 10.79 6.26
CA GLN A 503 4.25 10.56 7.27
C GLN A 503 4.80 9.92 8.56
N ALA A 504 6.13 9.88 8.73
CA ALA A 504 6.73 9.28 9.91
C ALA A 504 6.34 10.07 11.17
N PRO A 505 5.99 9.40 12.27
CA PRO A 505 5.74 10.07 13.54
C PRO A 505 7.04 10.43 14.29
N VAL A 506 8.20 9.99 13.77
CA VAL A 506 9.55 10.27 14.30
C VAL A 506 10.48 10.69 13.17
N HIS A 507 11.27 11.74 13.41
CA HIS A 507 12.34 12.18 12.51
C HIS A 507 13.65 12.34 13.28
N VAL A 508 14.77 12.48 12.58
CA VAL A 508 16.06 12.89 13.15
C VAL A 508 16.40 14.29 12.63
N VAL A 509 16.68 15.23 13.53
CA VAL A 509 17.00 16.63 13.22
C VAL A 509 18.12 17.10 14.14
N ASP A 510 19.15 17.74 13.59
CA ASP A 510 20.38 18.17 14.30
C ASP A 510 20.98 17.06 15.19
N GLY A 511 21.03 15.83 14.66
CA GLY A 511 21.62 14.68 15.35
C GLY A 511 20.81 14.12 16.53
N THR A 512 19.55 14.52 16.71
CA THR A 512 18.66 13.94 17.73
C THR A 512 17.27 13.59 17.19
N TYR A 513 16.53 12.76 17.92
CA TYR A 513 15.18 12.35 17.55
C TYR A 513 14.14 13.45 17.83
N PHE A 514 13.28 13.70 16.86
CA PHE A 514 12.14 14.60 16.90
C PHE A 514 10.83 13.80 16.80
N LEU A 515 10.00 13.87 17.85
CA LEU A 515 8.71 13.15 17.94
C LEU A 515 7.55 14.08 17.57
N VAL A 516 6.83 13.79 16.48
CA VAL A 516 5.75 14.63 15.97
C VAL A 516 4.50 14.54 16.86
N SER A 517 4.03 15.67 17.39
CA SER A 517 2.88 15.76 18.31
C SER A 517 1.69 16.47 17.62
N PRO A 518 0.43 16.02 17.82
CA PRO A 518 0.00 14.93 18.71
C PRO A 518 0.12 13.53 18.09
N GLY A 519 0.55 13.40 16.83
CA GLY A 519 0.51 12.17 16.04
C GLY A 519 1.10 10.94 16.74
N ILE A 520 2.33 11.04 17.28
CA ILE A 520 3.00 9.92 17.94
C ILE A 520 2.23 9.41 19.18
N PHE A 521 1.59 10.31 19.94
CA PHE A 521 0.86 9.95 21.16
C PHE A 521 -0.51 9.37 20.82
N LYS A 522 -1.18 9.89 19.79
CA LYS A 522 -2.41 9.30 19.25
C LYS A 522 -2.17 7.89 18.73
N SER A 523 -1.08 7.68 17.99
CA SER A 523 -0.68 6.37 17.52
C SER A 523 -0.44 5.40 18.67
N PHE A 524 0.31 5.80 19.71
CA PHE A 524 0.50 4.95 20.89
C PHE A 524 -0.82 4.64 21.61
N SER A 525 -1.64 5.65 21.86
CA SER A 525 -2.92 5.49 22.55
C SER A 525 -3.88 4.56 21.80
N ARG A 526 -3.91 4.64 20.47
CA ARG A 526 -4.67 3.70 19.63
C ARG A 526 -4.07 2.29 19.61
N LEU A 527 -2.75 2.17 19.42
CA LEU A 527 -2.10 0.88 19.19
C LEU A 527 -1.83 0.07 20.47
N VAL A 528 -1.63 0.75 21.61
CA VAL A 528 -1.24 0.10 22.87
C VAL A 528 -2.34 0.16 23.92
N LEU A 529 -3.18 1.20 23.89
CA LEU A 529 -4.24 1.38 24.89
C LEU A 529 -5.64 1.14 24.33
N ASP A 530 -5.79 0.93 23.02
CA ASP A 530 -7.07 0.80 22.31
C ASP A 530 -8.05 1.97 22.57
N ASP A 531 -7.52 3.13 22.97
CA ASP A 531 -8.28 4.33 23.30
C ASP A 531 -7.48 5.56 22.90
N GLU A 532 -7.76 6.09 21.70
CA GLU A 532 -7.10 7.29 21.20
C GLU A 532 -7.30 8.49 22.14
N SER A 533 -8.43 8.59 22.87
CA SER A 533 -8.77 9.74 23.71
C SER A 533 -7.75 10.00 24.85
N GLN A 534 -6.99 8.96 25.23
CA GLN A 534 -5.95 9.01 26.25
C GLN A 534 -4.67 9.75 25.81
N TRP A 535 -4.54 10.16 24.54
CA TRP A 535 -3.28 10.72 24.01
C TRP A 535 -2.79 11.96 24.79
N LYS A 536 -3.72 12.81 25.27
CA LYS A 536 -3.40 13.99 26.09
C LYS A 536 -2.76 13.59 27.42
N PHE A 537 -3.26 12.51 28.01
CA PHE A 537 -2.79 11.98 29.28
C PHE A 537 -1.41 11.34 29.12
N VAL A 538 -1.21 10.51 28.09
CA VAL A 538 0.08 9.91 27.74
C VAL A 538 1.12 11.00 27.49
N GLN A 539 0.78 12.03 26.72
CA GLN A 539 1.66 13.17 26.44
C GLN A 539 2.10 13.89 27.73
N LYS A 540 1.17 14.14 28.66
CA LYS A 540 1.47 14.75 29.96
C LYS A 540 2.39 13.87 30.82
N ARG A 541 2.21 12.55 30.80
CA ARG A 541 3.05 11.60 31.53
C ARG A 541 4.44 11.47 30.90
N PHE A 542 4.55 11.46 29.58
CA PHE A 542 5.84 11.55 28.86
C PHE A 542 6.61 12.81 29.26
N GLN A 543 5.96 13.97 29.33
CA GLN A 543 6.62 15.21 29.77
C GLN A 543 7.16 15.14 31.20
N LYS A 544 6.52 14.36 32.09
CA LYS A 544 7.00 14.14 33.47
C LYS A 544 8.27 13.27 33.53
N LEU A 545 8.54 12.43 32.53
CA LEU A 545 9.77 11.63 32.45
C LEU A 545 11.02 12.48 32.22
N GLY A 546 10.87 13.71 31.70
CA GLY A 546 11.98 14.66 31.55
C GLY A 546 13.05 14.26 30.53
N VAL A 547 12.75 13.30 29.65
CA VAL A 547 13.65 12.80 28.59
C VAL A 547 13.69 13.71 27.35
N HIS A 548 12.74 14.63 27.23
CA HIS A 548 12.67 15.63 26.16
C HIS A 548 13.39 16.93 26.50
N VAL A 549 13.84 17.66 25.48
CA VAL A 549 14.51 18.97 25.61
C VAL A 549 13.48 20.03 26.02
N ARG A 550 13.80 20.79 27.07
CA ARG A 550 13.02 21.96 27.51
C ARG A 550 13.85 23.21 27.24
N THR A 551 13.30 24.13 26.44
CA THR A 551 13.97 25.41 26.13
C THR A 551 13.06 26.56 26.53
N GLN A 552 13.55 27.45 27.41
CA GLN A 552 12.83 28.65 27.90
C GLN A 552 11.39 28.37 28.37
N GLY A 553 11.17 27.30 29.14
CA GLY A 553 9.85 26.95 29.69
C GLY A 553 8.89 26.23 28.72
N LYS A 554 9.26 26.03 27.45
CA LYS A 554 8.46 25.28 26.47
C LYS A 554 9.00 23.87 26.24
N ASN A 555 8.08 22.91 26.10
CA ASN A 555 8.40 21.49 25.87
C ASN A 555 8.31 21.08 24.39
N ILE A 556 7.59 21.86 23.57
CA ILE A 556 7.33 21.59 22.16
C ILE A 556 8.21 22.51 21.31
N HIS A 557 8.91 21.93 20.35
CA HIS A 557 9.77 22.59 19.38
C HIS A 557 9.10 22.57 18.00
N THR A 558 9.41 23.58 17.19
CA THR A 558 8.91 23.68 15.82
C THR A 558 10.05 23.43 14.84
N VAL A 559 9.87 22.46 13.96
CA VAL A 559 10.76 22.19 12.83
C VAL A 559 10.07 22.63 11.55
N ILE A 560 10.84 23.18 10.62
CA ILE A 560 10.37 23.54 9.29
C ILE A 560 10.70 22.38 8.36
N VAL A 561 9.68 21.86 7.69
CA VAL A 561 9.81 20.94 6.57
C VAL A 561 10.00 21.79 5.31
N GLU A 562 11.20 21.76 4.73
CA GLU A 562 11.50 22.40 3.45
C GLU A 562 11.06 21.49 2.29
N GLY A 563 9.95 21.85 1.66
CA GLY A 563 9.49 21.24 0.42
C GLY A 563 9.85 22.10 -0.80
N PRO A 564 9.95 21.53 -2.01
CA PRO A 564 10.38 22.23 -3.22
C PRO A 564 9.49 23.41 -3.67
N LYS A 565 8.29 23.59 -3.09
CA LYS A 565 7.38 24.72 -3.38
C LYS A 565 6.78 25.44 -2.16
N LYS A 566 6.70 24.79 -0.98
CA LYS A 566 6.17 25.39 0.27
C LYS A 566 6.83 24.76 1.49
N SER A 567 7.15 25.58 2.50
CA SER A 567 7.59 25.13 3.82
C SER A 567 6.39 24.86 4.73
N ARG A 568 6.38 23.74 5.45
CA ARG A 568 5.37 23.43 6.49
C ARG A 568 6.02 23.38 7.86
N GLU A 569 5.31 23.79 8.90
CA GLU A 569 5.79 23.70 10.28
C GLU A 569 5.24 22.45 10.96
N LEU A 570 6.11 21.63 11.52
CA LEU A 570 5.74 20.51 12.38
C LEU A 570 6.10 20.84 13.83
N GLN A 571 5.24 20.42 14.76
CA GLN A 571 5.43 20.61 16.19
C GLN A 571 5.69 19.26 16.86
N GLY A 572 6.64 19.23 17.78
CA GLY A 572 7.07 17.97 18.38
C GLY A 572 8.08 18.11 19.51
N TYR A 573 8.58 16.99 19.99
CA TYR A 573 9.53 16.91 21.11
C TYR A 573 10.90 16.48 20.60
N LEU A 574 11.95 17.22 20.95
CA LEU A 574 13.33 16.77 20.77
C LEU A 574 13.75 15.91 21.95
N ILE A 575 14.48 14.82 21.71
CA ILE A 575 15.04 13.96 22.75
C ILE A 575 16.41 14.50 23.21
N LYS A 576 16.67 14.50 24.52
CA LYS A 576 17.92 15.05 25.10
C LYS A 576 19.16 14.25 24.72
N ASP A 577 19.07 12.93 24.85
CA ASP A 577 20.16 12.02 24.51
C ASP A 577 19.62 10.92 23.58
N PRO A 578 20.00 10.94 22.30
CA PRO A 578 19.51 9.96 21.34
C PRO A 578 20.01 8.55 21.65
N LYS A 579 21.09 8.39 22.43
CA LYS A 579 21.58 7.07 22.89
C LYS A 579 20.61 6.38 23.84
N CYS A 580 19.75 7.15 24.53
CA CYS A 580 18.75 6.59 25.43
C CYS A 580 17.72 5.70 24.69
N LEU A 581 17.61 5.81 23.36
CA LEU A 581 16.74 4.98 22.53
C LEU A 581 17.42 3.70 22.02
N GLY A 582 18.69 3.45 22.35
CA GLY A 582 19.37 2.16 22.17
C GLY A 582 19.81 1.81 20.74
N GLN A 583 19.53 2.65 19.74
CA GLN A 583 19.88 2.43 18.33
C GLN A 583 20.98 3.41 17.87
N LYS A 584 21.74 3.04 16.83
CA LYS A 584 22.60 3.99 16.12
C LYS A 584 21.71 5.04 15.46
N VAL A 585 21.89 6.30 15.82
CA VAL A 585 21.09 7.42 15.30
C VAL A 585 21.16 7.44 13.77
N PRO A 586 20.01 7.34 13.06
CA PRO A 586 19.95 7.47 11.61
C PRO A 586 20.47 8.84 11.13
N ALA A 587 20.75 8.98 9.84
CA ALA A 587 21.12 10.28 9.28
C ALA A 587 19.97 11.29 9.46
N ASP A 588 20.32 12.56 9.64
CA ASP A 588 19.36 13.64 9.76
C ASP A 588 18.44 13.70 8.53
N ASN A 589 17.17 14.04 8.78
CA ASN A 589 16.22 14.28 7.72
C ASN A 589 16.59 15.58 7.00
N TRP A 590 17.11 15.45 5.79
CA TRP A 590 17.58 16.57 4.98
C TRP A 590 16.49 17.61 4.66
N ALA A 591 15.21 17.23 4.72
CA ALA A 591 14.09 18.11 4.46
C ALA A 591 13.58 18.82 5.74
N LEU A 592 14.18 18.57 6.90
CA LEU A 592 13.78 19.16 8.18
C LEU A 592 14.90 20.00 8.76
N ALA A 593 14.58 21.25 9.09
CA ALA A 593 15.46 22.14 9.82
C ALA A 593 14.79 22.63 11.10
N LEU A 594 15.53 22.69 12.20
CA LEU A 594 15.06 23.37 13.41
C LEU A 594 14.89 24.86 13.12
N LYS A 595 13.70 25.40 13.42
CA LYS A 595 13.44 26.84 13.26
C LYS A 595 14.28 27.60 14.28
N LYS A 596 15.47 28.07 13.89
CA LYS A 596 16.25 29.03 14.68
C LYS A 596 15.44 30.32 14.76
N LYS A 597 15.10 30.78 15.96
CA LYS A 597 14.56 32.13 16.14
C LYS A 597 15.70 33.14 16.08
N GLU A 598 15.52 34.18 15.29
CA GLU A 598 16.35 35.39 15.29
C GLU A 598 16.54 35.87 16.73
N GLU A 599 17.79 36.07 17.13
CA GLU A 599 18.14 36.78 18.36
C GLU A 599 17.71 38.24 18.19
N GLY A 600 16.67 38.62 18.93
CA GLY A 600 16.27 40.00 19.16
C GLY A 600 16.61 40.40 20.59
#